data_AF-A0A6A6YQE1-F1
#
_entry.id   AF-A0A6A6YQE1-F1
#
_cell.length_a   1.000
_cell.length_b   1.000
_cell.length_c   1.000
_cell.angle_alpha   90.00
_cell.angle_beta   90.00
_cell.angle_gamma   90.00
#
_symmetry.space_group_name_H-M   'P 1'
#
loop_
_entity.id
_entity.type
_entity.pdbx_description
1 polymer ?
#
loop_
_entity_poly.entity_id
_entity_poly.type
_entity_poly.pdbx_seq_one_letter_code
_entity_poly.pdbx_strand_id
1 'polypeptide(L)' 'MDIDSPGLDDVEAQAQYMQKVMGFAGFKTTKNTKVPGNERLYGVRRETVIKARQYMNRTGGFNRPLSPG' A
#
# COMPACT_ATOMS: atom_id res chain seq x y z
N MET A 1 -5.44 -56.87 4.57
CA MET A 1 -4.37 -55.88 4.79
C MET A 1 -5.05 -54.67 5.40
N ASP A 2 -5.22 -54.70 6.71
CA ASP A 2 -5.80 -53.59 7.44
C ASP A 2 -4.74 -52.49 7.49
N ILE A 3 -5.02 -51.40 6.79
CA ILE A 3 -4.19 -50.19 6.84
C ILE A 3 -4.37 -49.66 8.26
N ASP A 4 -3.29 -49.75 9.06
CA ASP A 4 -3.16 -49.02 10.31
C ASP A 4 -3.33 -47.54 10.00
N SER A 5 -4.56 -47.04 10.15
CA SER A 5 -4.85 -45.62 10.06
C SER A 5 -4.03 -44.94 11.15
N PRO A 6 -3.13 -44.01 10.81
CA PRO A 6 -2.33 -43.35 11.82
C PRO A 6 -3.25 -42.69 12.84
N GLY A 7 -2.96 -42.90 14.13
CA GLY A 7 -3.67 -42.22 15.19
C GLY A 7 -3.49 -40.71 15.06
N LEU A 8 -4.45 -39.92 15.57
CA LEU A 8 -4.43 -38.45 15.48
C LEU A 8 -3.08 -37.86 15.97
N ASP A 9 -2.49 -38.50 16.99
CA ASP A 9 -1.22 -38.12 17.60
C ASP A 9 0.00 -38.33 16.66
N ASP A 10 -0.02 -39.36 15.81
CA ASP A 10 1.04 -39.62 14.84
C ASP A 10 1.03 -38.60 13.69
N VAL A 11 -0.16 -38.12 13.33
CA VAL A 11 -0.34 -37.09 12.29
C VAL A 11 0.17 -35.74 12.78
N GLU A 12 -0.10 -35.39 14.04
CA GLU A 12 0.42 -34.18 14.69
C GLU A 12 1.96 -34.21 14.77
N ALA A 13 2.54 -35.36 15.15
CA ALA A 13 3.98 -35.54 15.21
C ALA A 13 4.66 -35.41 13.84
N GLN A 14 4.07 -35.97 12.77
CA GLN A 14 4.55 -35.80 11.40
C GLN A 14 4.47 -34.36 10.92
N ALA A 15 3.38 -33.65 11.21
CA ALA A 15 3.22 -32.25 10.85
C ALA A 15 4.29 -31.36 11.51
N GLN A 16 4.59 -31.60 12.78
CA GLN A 16 5.67 -30.90 13.49
C GLN A 16 7.06 -31.23 12.94
N TYR A 17 7.30 -32.49 12.56
CA TYR A 17 8.55 -32.88 11.91
C TYR A 17 8.71 -32.19 10.54
N MET A 18 7.66 -32.15 9.73
CA MET A 18 7.66 -31.42 8.46
C MET A 18 7.90 -29.92 8.65
N GLN A 19 7.29 -29.27 9.66
CA GLN A 19 7.58 -27.86 9.97
C GLN A 19 9.05 -27.62 10.33
N LYS A 20 9.67 -28.53 11.08
CA LYS A 20 11.09 -28.44 11.45
C LYS A 20 12.02 -28.65 10.25
N VAL A 21 11.71 -29.60 9.38
CA VAL A 21 12.52 -29.90 8.17
C VAL A 21 12.41 -28.78 7.14
N MET A 22 11.20 -28.26 6.93
CA MET A 22 10.94 -27.19 5.97
C MET A 22 11.48 -25.83 6.45
N GLY A 23 11.55 -25.59 7.77
CA GLY A 23 12.12 -24.37 8.35
C GLY A 23 11.21 -23.14 8.29
N PHE A 24 9.97 -23.30 7.82
CA PHE A 24 8.93 -22.27 7.84
C PHE A 24 7.74 -22.72 8.67
N ALA A 25 7.44 -21.97 9.74
CA ALA A 25 6.31 -22.26 10.63
C ALA A 25 4.98 -21.67 10.12
N GLY A 26 5.01 -20.71 9.18
CA GLY A 26 3.82 -20.12 8.59
C GLY A 26 4.10 -18.82 7.81
N PHE A 27 3.10 -18.37 7.06
CA PHE A 27 3.16 -17.14 6.26
C PHE A 27 2.51 -15.97 7.01
N LYS A 28 3.25 -14.87 7.19
CA LYS A 28 2.69 -13.62 7.69
C LYS A 28 2.11 -12.81 6.52
N THR A 29 1.04 -12.07 6.79
CA THR A 29 0.44 -11.13 5.82
C THR A 29 0.52 -9.70 6.36
N THR A 30 0.71 -8.74 5.46
CA THR A 30 0.69 -7.30 5.79
C THR A 30 -0.66 -6.64 5.48
N LYS A 31 -1.68 -7.42 5.10
CA LYS A 31 -3.02 -6.91 4.74
C LYS A 31 -3.61 -6.10 5.90
N ASN A 32 -3.97 -4.85 5.63
CA ASN A 32 -4.52 -3.90 6.61
C ASN A 32 -3.60 -3.61 7.83
N THR A 33 -2.30 -3.87 7.72
CA THR A 33 -1.32 -3.53 8.76
C THR A 33 -0.42 -2.38 8.32
N LYS A 34 0.00 -1.54 9.27
CA LYS A 34 0.95 -0.46 9.00
C LYS A 34 2.36 -1.03 9.04
N VAL A 35 3.06 -1.00 7.90
CA VAL A 35 4.46 -1.46 7.80
C VAL A 35 5.39 -0.29 8.18
N PRO A 36 6.24 -0.45 9.22
CA PRO A 36 7.18 0.60 9.60
C PRO A 36 8.14 0.89 8.44
N GLY A 37 8.42 2.18 8.22
CA GLY A 37 9.25 2.65 7.09
C GLY A 37 8.45 3.03 5.85
N ASN A 38 7.24 2.51 5.63
CA ASN A 38 6.42 2.85 4.46
C ASN A 38 5.76 4.23 4.54
N GLU A 39 5.73 4.85 5.72
CA GLU A 39 4.99 6.10 6.01
C GLU A 39 5.50 7.32 5.23
N ARG A 40 6.77 7.30 4.84
CA ARG A 40 7.45 8.43 4.16
C ARG A 40 7.58 8.21 2.66
N LEU A 41 7.15 7.05 2.14
CA LEU A 41 7.17 6.71 0.71
C LEU A 41 5.83 7.07 0.07
N TYR A 42 5.54 8.36 -0.04
CA TYR A 42 4.43 8.85 -0.85
C TYR A 42 4.83 10.16 -1.55
N GLY A 43 4.26 10.38 -2.72
CA GLY A 43 4.46 11.61 -3.50
C GLY A 43 3.15 11.99 -4.17
N VAL A 44 2.76 13.26 -4.07
CA VAL A 44 1.60 13.80 -4.77
C VAL A 44 2.09 14.63 -5.94
N ARG A 45 1.78 14.21 -7.17
CA ARG A 45 1.99 15.03 -8.36
C ARG A 45 0.93 16.13 -8.39
N ARG A 46 1.36 17.38 -8.23
CA ARG A 46 0.51 18.56 -8.41
C ARG A 46 0.89 19.24 -9.72
N GLU A 47 -0.05 19.29 -10.65
CA GLU A 47 0.11 20.05 -11.88
C GLU A 47 -0.50 21.43 -11.69
N THR A 48 0.31 22.48 -11.88
CA THR A 48 -0.18 23.85 -11.87
C THR A 48 -0.71 24.18 -13.26
N VAL A 49 -2.01 24.41 -13.37
CA VAL A 49 -2.61 24.89 -14.62
C VAL A 49 -2.20 26.35 -14.82
N ILE A 50 -1.46 26.63 -15.88
CA ILE A 50 -1.11 27.99 -16.28
C ILE A 50 -2.38 28.66 -16.79
N LYS A 51 -2.88 29.65 -16.06
CA LYS A 51 -4.02 30.46 -16.50
C LYS A 51 -3.50 31.76 -17.11
N ALA A 52 -3.89 32.02 -18.36
CA ALA A 52 -3.51 33.24 -19.06
C ALA A 52 -4.11 34.47 -18.38
N ARG A 53 -3.32 35.55 -18.30
CA ARG A 53 -3.78 36.82 -17.74
C ARG A 53 -4.33 37.74 -18.82
N GLN A 54 -5.50 38.33 -18.58
CA GLN A 54 -6.10 39.30 -19.50
C GLN A 54 -5.59 40.71 -19.21
N TYR A 55 -4.77 41.26 -20.11
CA TYR A 55 -4.23 42.62 -20.00
C TYR A 55 -5.07 43.68 -20.72
N MET A 56 -5.61 43.34 -21.91
CA MET A 56 -6.34 44.28 -22.75
C MET A 56 -7.84 44.29 -22.46
N ASN A 57 -8.48 45.45 -22.64
CA ASN A 57 -9.93 45.68 -22.50
C ASN A 57 -10.49 45.19 -21.15
N ARG A 58 -9.81 45.54 -20.06
CA ARG A 58 -10.24 45.21 -18.70
C ARG A 58 -11.25 46.24 -18.19
N THR A 59 -12.37 45.78 -17.66
CA THR A 59 -13.32 46.65 -16.95
C THR A 59 -12.72 47.08 -15.60
N GLY A 60 -12.53 48.38 -15.41
CA GLY A 60 -12.09 48.95 -14.12
C GLY A 60 -10.65 49.44 -14.01
N GLY A 61 -9.99 49.79 -15.12
CA GLY A 61 -8.73 50.54 -15.11
C GLY A 61 -7.50 49.74 -14.68
N PHE A 62 -6.33 50.38 -14.81
CA PHE A 62 -5.00 49.74 -14.69
C PHE A 62 -4.68 49.22 -13.28
N ASN A 63 -5.21 49.85 -12.22
CA ASN A 63 -4.89 49.54 -10.83
C ASN A 63 -5.65 48.32 -10.22
N ARG A 64 -6.39 47.54 -11.03
CA ARG A 64 -7.06 46.30 -10.56
C ARG A 64 -6.18 45.07 -10.78
N PRO A 65 -6.27 44.02 -9.94
CA PRO A 65 -5.52 42.78 -10.10
C PRO A 65 -5.90 42.03 -11.39
N LEU A 66 -4.91 41.55 -12.13
CA LEU A 66 -5.12 40.78 -13.35
C LEU A 66 -5.74 39.42 -13.03
N SER A 67 -6.83 39.09 -13.73
CA SER A 67 -7.41 37.76 -13.64
C SER A 67 -6.50 36.74 -14.33
N PRO A 68 -6.30 35.54 -13.76
CA PRO A 68 -6.71 35.15 -12.41
C PRO A 68 -5.60 35.51 -11.41
N GLY A 69 -6.02 36.15 -10.32
CA GLY A 69 -5.24 36.21 -9.09
C GLY A 69 -5.08 34.83 -8.49
#